data_AF-A0A067NAG8-F1
#
_entry.id   AF-A0A067NAG8-F1
#
_cell.length_a   1.000
_cell.length_b   1.000
_cell.length_c   1.000
_cell.angle_alpha   90.00
_cell.angle_beta   90.00
_cell.angle_gamma   90.00
#
_symmetry.space_group_name_H-M   'P 1'
#
loop_
_entity.id
_entity.type
_entity.pdbx_description
1 polymer ?
#
loop_
_entity_poly.entity_id
_entity_poly.type
_entity_poly.pdbx_seq_one_letter_code
_entity_poly.pdbx_strand_id
1 'polypeptide(L)'
;MQYGYSVQGNSQAVLDAVDVVHAHQLPYFDSDAKDGGNVNAWNSVSKSTSWFVTNTKGTKKIIFTQTGWPSNANVWGPNSATAVASVASEQAYLNLLDSKCTDLKALAPKGGVGWFWQIWNDPQLDGWGALDWNGNPKFKFAPKTSC
;
A
#
# COMPACT_ATOMS: atom_id res chain seq x y z
N MET A 1 -5.69 5.39 -1.96
CA MET A 1 -4.69 6.42 -1.60
C MET A 1 -5.47 7.67 -1.26
N GLN A 2 -4.93 8.56 -0.41
CA GLN A 2 -5.59 9.84 -0.09
C GLN A 2 -5.96 10.63 -1.36
N TYR A 3 -5.09 10.63 -2.36
CA TYR A 3 -5.31 11.30 -3.65
C TYR A 3 -6.70 11.02 -4.24
N GLY A 4 -7.08 9.75 -4.41
CA GLY A 4 -8.34 9.36 -5.05
C GLY A 4 -9.58 9.83 -4.29
N TYR A 5 -9.48 9.97 -2.96
CA TYR A 5 -10.55 10.54 -2.14
C TYR A 5 -10.59 12.07 -2.25
N SER A 6 -9.42 12.72 -2.25
CA SER A 6 -9.35 14.18 -2.24
C SER A 6 -9.64 14.85 -3.57
N VAL A 7 -9.33 14.19 -4.70
CA VAL A 7 -9.67 14.75 -6.03
C VAL A 7 -11.17 14.85 -6.27
N GLN A 8 -11.97 14.15 -5.47
CA GLN A 8 -13.44 14.21 -5.50
C GLN A 8 -14.02 15.22 -4.50
N GLY A 9 -13.20 16.13 -3.95
CA GLY A 9 -13.64 17.21 -3.06
C GLY A 9 -13.74 16.85 -1.57
N ASN A 10 -13.15 15.74 -1.13
CA ASN A 10 -13.13 15.27 0.27
C ASN A 10 -14.54 15.11 0.89
N SER A 11 -15.23 14.00 0.63
CA SER A 11 -16.60 13.75 1.14
C SER A 11 -16.66 13.41 2.65
N GLN A 12 -16.35 14.38 3.52
CA GLN A 12 -16.21 14.17 4.98
C GLN A 12 -17.40 13.40 5.61
N ALA A 13 -18.61 13.61 5.10
CA ALA A 13 -19.79 12.86 5.53
C ALA A 13 -19.63 11.34 5.42
N VAL A 14 -18.92 10.84 4.41
CA VAL A 14 -18.61 9.41 4.27
C VAL A 14 -17.62 8.96 5.35
N LEU A 15 -16.54 9.70 5.59
CA LEU A 15 -15.57 9.35 6.65
C LEU A 15 -16.20 9.38 8.05
N ASP A 16 -17.15 10.28 8.29
CA ASP A 16 -17.90 10.34 9.53
C ASP A 16 -18.82 9.12 9.69
N ALA A 17 -19.49 8.69 8.60
CA ALA A 17 -20.48 7.62 8.59
C ALA A 17 -19.88 6.20 8.64
N VAL A 18 -18.71 5.95 8.06
CA VAL A 18 -18.13 4.60 8.01
C VAL A 18 -17.59 4.14 9.37
N ASP A 19 -17.63 2.83 9.63
CA ASP A 19 -17.02 2.25 10.84
C ASP A 19 -15.50 2.07 10.71
N VAL A 20 -15.06 1.73 9.49
CA VAL A 20 -13.69 1.41 9.14
C VAL A 20 -13.33 2.10 7.83
N VAL A 21 -12.13 2.68 7.76
CA VAL A 21 -11.58 3.21 6.52
C VAL A 21 -10.81 2.11 5.81
N HIS A 22 -11.31 1.72 4.64
CA HIS A 22 -10.61 0.85 3.71
C HIS A 22 -9.78 1.71 2.76
N ALA A 23 -8.46 1.68 2.91
CA ALA A 23 -7.55 2.50 2.14
C ALA A 23 -6.74 1.64 1.17
N HIS A 24 -6.59 2.09 -0.07
CA HIS A 24 -5.59 1.53 -0.98
C HIS A 24 -4.28 2.31 -0.82
N GLN A 25 -3.12 1.66 -0.77
CA GLN A 25 -1.82 2.30 -0.67
C GLN A 25 -0.90 1.73 -1.76
N LEU A 26 -0.71 2.48 -2.84
CA LEU A 26 -0.05 2.00 -4.06
C LEU A 26 1.02 3.01 -4.50
N PRO A 27 2.12 3.14 -3.74
CA PRO A 27 3.11 4.19 -3.98
C PRO A 27 3.84 4.08 -5.31
N TYR A 28 3.74 2.95 -6.01
CA TYR A 28 4.19 2.81 -7.40
C TYR A 28 3.61 3.88 -8.34
N PHE A 29 2.39 4.36 -8.05
CA PHE A 29 1.71 5.38 -8.84
C PHE A 29 2.00 6.81 -8.39
N ASP A 30 2.88 7.04 -7.42
CA ASP A 30 3.24 8.40 -7.05
C ASP A 30 4.20 9.03 -8.06
N SER A 31 4.10 10.36 -8.21
CA SER A 31 4.92 11.12 -9.16
C SER A 31 6.42 11.10 -8.83
N ASP A 32 6.79 10.76 -7.60
CA ASP A 32 8.17 10.67 -7.11
C ASP A 32 8.62 9.23 -6.84
N ALA A 33 7.87 8.23 -7.30
CA ALA A 33 8.19 6.81 -7.11
C ALA A 33 9.57 6.43 -7.69
N LYS A 34 10.25 5.53 -6.98
CA LYS A 34 11.60 4.99 -7.31
C LYS A 34 11.53 3.46 -7.34
N ASP A 35 12.09 2.76 -6.37
CA ASP A 35 11.88 1.33 -6.16
C ASP A 35 11.02 1.08 -4.91
N GLY A 36 10.56 -0.16 -4.73
CA GLY A 36 9.67 -0.51 -3.63
C GLY A 36 10.28 -0.41 -2.24
N GLY A 37 11.61 -0.46 -2.10
CA GLY A 37 12.30 -0.27 -0.83
C GLY A 37 12.62 1.19 -0.50
N ASN A 38 12.32 2.10 -1.43
CA ASN A 38 12.70 3.50 -1.31
C ASN A 38 11.92 4.23 -0.22
N VAL A 39 12.56 5.22 0.41
CA VAL A 39 11.93 6.07 1.43
C VAL A 39 10.68 6.80 0.91
N ASN A 40 10.62 7.13 -0.38
CA ASN A 40 9.46 7.78 -0.98
C ASN A 40 8.20 6.91 -0.88
N ALA A 41 8.34 5.59 -1.03
CA ALA A 41 7.22 4.66 -0.89
C ALA A 41 6.66 4.69 0.54
N TRP A 42 7.52 4.69 1.56
CA TRP A 42 7.08 4.81 2.95
C TRP A 42 6.49 6.18 3.26
N ASN A 43 7.11 7.26 2.79
CA ASN A 43 6.62 8.62 2.99
C ASN A 43 5.20 8.78 2.41
N SER A 44 4.93 8.20 1.24
CA SER A 44 3.60 8.19 0.65
C SER A 44 2.58 7.44 1.52
N VAL A 45 2.89 6.18 1.87
CA VAL A 45 2.02 5.33 2.70
C VAL A 45 1.70 6.01 4.04
N SER A 46 2.73 6.48 4.74
CA SER A 46 2.58 7.11 6.05
C SER A 46 1.80 8.43 5.95
N LYS A 47 2.14 9.32 5.00
CA LYS A 47 1.44 10.60 4.80
C LYS A 47 -0.04 10.39 4.45
N SER A 48 -0.35 9.49 3.53
CA SER A 48 -1.74 9.18 3.17
C SER A 48 -2.50 8.62 4.38
N THR A 49 -1.85 7.81 5.22
CA THR A 49 -2.48 7.22 6.40
C THR A 49 -2.73 8.26 7.48
N SER A 50 -1.73 9.09 7.80
CA SER A 50 -1.87 10.22 8.73
C SER A 50 -3.01 11.14 8.32
N TRP A 51 -3.18 11.40 7.02
CA TRP A 51 -4.30 12.19 6.53
C TRP A 51 -5.65 11.56 6.91
N PHE A 52 -5.84 10.25 6.70
CA PHE A 52 -7.09 9.58 7.11
C PHE A 52 -7.26 9.58 8.63
N VAL A 53 -6.18 9.41 9.41
CA VAL A 53 -6.24 9.52 10.88
C VAL A 53 -6.72 10.91 11.30
N THR A 54 -6.15 11.97 10.74
CA THR A 54 -6.56 13.35 11.03
C THR A 54 -8.02 13.59 10.63
N ASN A 55 -8.42 13.21 9.42
CA ASN A 55 -9.77 13.47 8.91
C ASN A 55 -10.86 12.60 9.55
N THR A 56 -10.47 11.52 10.23
CA THR A 56 -11.37 10.72 11.07
C THR A 56 -11.26 11.06 12.55
N LYS A 57 -10.56 12.14 12.89
CA LYS A 57 -10.31 12.62 14.27
C LYS A 57 -9.67 11.54 15.16
N GLY A 58 -8.91 10.63 14.57
CA GLY A 58 -8.28 9.51 15.26
C GLY A 58 -9.26 8.49 15.84
N THR A 59 -10.50 8.43 15.35
CA THR A 59 -11.54 7.56 15.96
C THR A 59 -11.79 6.26 15.18
N LYS A 60 -11.41 6.20 13.90
CA LYS A 60 -11.77 5.10 13.00
C LYS A 60 -10.62 4.13 12.78
N LYS A 61 -10.92 2.83 12.69
CA LYS A 61 -9.93 1.82 12.30
C LYS A 61 -9.55 2.05 10.83
N ILE A 62 -8.27 1.88 10.52
CA ILE A 62 -7.76 1.93 9.14
C ILE A 62 -7.20 0.56 8.78
N ILE A 63 -7.56 0.08 7.59
CA ILE A 63 -7.06 -1.16 7.00
C ILE A 63 -6.62 -0.85 5.59
N PHE A 64 -5.40 -1.27 5.22
CA PHE A 64 -4.98 -1.23 3.83
C PHE A 64 -5.57 -2.43 3.11
N THR A 65 -6.70 -2.24 2.43
CA THR A 65 -7.37 -3.33 1.70
C THR A 65 -6.71 -3.64 0.36
N GLN A 66 -5.84 -2.74 -0.12
CA GLN A 66 -4.96 -2.98 -1.25
C GLN A 66 -3.62 -2.30 -0.99
N THR A 67 -2.53 -3.04 -0.99
CA THR A 67 -1.17 -2.51 -1.04
C THR A 67 -0.27 -3.45 -1.83
N GLY A 68 0.70 -2.91 -2.54
CA GLY A 68 1.63 -3.69 -3.34
C GLY A 68 2.54 -2.82 -4.22
N TRP A 69 3.44 -3.49 -4.91
CA TRP A 69 4.33 -2.90 -5.91
C TRP A 69 4.52 -3.93 -7.04
N PRO A 70 4.40 -3.57 -8.32
CA PRO A 70 4.41 -4.58 -9.37
C PRO A 70 5.82 -5.05 -9.77
N SER A 71 5.94 -6.30 -10.20
CA SER A 71 7.16 -6.89 -10.76
C SER A 71 7.38 -6.59 -12.25
N ASN A 72 6.40 -6.02 -12.95
CA ASN A 72 6.51 -5.55 -14.33
C ASN A 72 5.53 -4.38 -14.57
N ALA A 73 5.57 -3.75 -15.74
CA ALA A 73 4.72 -2.60 -16.07
C ALA A 73 3.72 -2.92 -17.21
N ASN A 74 3.38 -4.20 -17.41
CA ASN A 74 2.63 -4.65 -18.60
C ASN A 74 1.18 -4.15 -18.60
N VAL A 75 0.55 -4.07 -17.42
CA VAL A 75 -0.85 -3.63 -17.29
C VAL A 75 -0.94 -2.12 -17.11
N TRP A 76 -0.18 -1.59 -16.15
CA TRP A 76 -0.13 -0.16 -15.85
C TRP A 76 1.30 0.28 -15.64
N GLY A 77 1.67 1.37 -16.32
CA GLY A 77 2.92 2.07 -16.07
C GLY A 77 2.85 2.94 -14.81
N PRO A 78 4.02 3.36 -14.30
CA PRO A 78 4.09 4.29 -13.19
C PRO A 78 3.80 5.72 -13.64
N ASN A 79 3.44 6.60 -12.71
CA ASN A 79 3.37 8.05 -12.97
C ASN A 79 4.75 8.73 -12.88
N SER A 80 5.78 8.02 -12.45
CA SER A 80 7.16 8.49 -12.33
C SER A 80 8.06 7.78 -13.33
N ALA A 81 8.83 8.54 -14.10
CA ALA A 81 9.80 8.00 -15.05
C ALA A 81 10.96 7.23 -14.39
N THR A 82 11.15 7.41 -13.07
CA THR A 82 12.20 6.73 -12.30
C THR A 82 11.69 5.53 -11.52
N ALA A 83 10.41 5.20 -11.64
CA ALA A 83 9.85 4.07 -10.93
C ALA A 83 10.28 2.75 -11.59
N VAL A 84 10.68 1.78 -10.76
CA VAL A 84 11.18 0.49 -11.19
C VAL A 84 10.16 -0.59 -10.86
N ALA A 85 9.57 -1.21 -11.87
CA ALA A 85 8.76 -2.41 -11.70
C ALA A 85 9.64 -3.64 -11.96
N SER A 86 9.91 -4.42 -10.91
CA SER A 86 10.73 -5.63 -10.96
C SER A 86 10.42 -6.51 -9.75
N VAL A 87 10.65 -7.83 -9.86
CA VAL A 87 10.49 -8.76 -8.72
C VAL A 87 11.26 -8.28 -7.49
N ALA A 88 12.47 -7.73 -7.70
CA ALA A 88 13.28 -7.16 -6.62
C ALA A 88 12.60 -5.94 -5.95
N SER A 89 11.96 -5.07 -6.73
CA SER A 89 11.24 -3.90 -6.19
C SER A 89 9.96 -4.32 -5.46
N GLU A 90 9.24 -5.30 -6.00
CA GLU A 90 8.07 -5.90 -5.35
C GLU A 90 8.44 -6.48 -3.97
N GLN A 91 9.49 -7.29 -3.91
CA GLN A 91 9.99 -7.84 -2.64
C GLN A 91 10.50 -6.74 -1.70
N ALA A 92 11.18 -5.72 -2.22
CA ALA A 92 11.66 -4.61 -1.42
C ALA A 92 10.50 -3.83 -0.77
N TYR A 93 9.36 -3.70 -1.45
CA TYR A 93 8.16 -3.09 -0.87
C TYR A 93 7.52 -3.95 0.24
N LEU A 94 7.45 -5.27 0.05
CA LEU A 94 7.05 -6.18 1.14
C LEU A 94 7.96 -5.99 2.37
N ASN A 95 9.28 -6.02 2.16
CA ASN A 95 10.25 -5.84 3.23
C ASN A 95 10.12 -4.47 3.92
N LEU A 96 9.81 -3.42 3.15
CA LEU A 96 9.54 -2.09 3.68
C LEU A 96 8.34 -2.12 4.64
N LEU A 97 7.20 -2.68 4.22
CA LEU A 97 6.01 -2.80 5.07
C LEU A 97 6.32 -3.57 6.36
N ASP A 98 7.05 -4.69 6.27
CA ASP A 98 7.48 -5.48 7.42
C ASP A 98 8.44 -4.73 8.35
N SER A 99 9.36 -3.95 7.80
CA SER A 99 10.26 -3.10 8.58
C SER A 99 9.50 -2.01 9.36
N LYS A 100 8.29 -1.68 8.90
CA LYS A 100 7.41 -0.64 9.44
C LYS A 100 6.29 -1.16 10.31
N CYS A 101 6.34 -2.41 10.76
CA CYS A 101 5.30 -2.99 11.63
C CYS A 101 5.01 -2.11 12.87
N THR A 102 6.03 -1.75 13.64
CA THR A 102 5.87 -0.90 14.85
C THR A 102 5.32 0.48 14.51
N ASP A 103 5.81 1.09 13.42
CA ASP A 103 5.34 2.39 12.94
C ASP A 103 3.85 2.30 12.56
N LEU A 104 3.45 1.30 11.78
CA LEU A 104 2.04 1.05 11.41
C LEU A 104 1.16 0.75 12.62
N LYS A 105 1.69 0.09 13.66
CA LYS A 105 1.00 -0.13 14.93
C LYS A 105 0.70 1.16 15.68
N ALA A 106 1.63 2.10 15.66
CA ALA A 106 1.51 3.39 16.34
C ALA A 106 0.74 4.45 15.53
N LEU A 107 0.78 4.36 14.19
CA LEU A 107 0.31 5.42 13.30
C LEU A 107 -1.21 5.65 13.32
N ALA A 108 -2.00 4.62 13.65
CA ALA A 108 -3.46 4.66 13.58
C ALA A 108 -4.11 4.14 14.88
N PRO A 109 -5.32 4.60 15.23
CA PRO A 109 -6.03 4.15 16.43
C PRO A 109 -6.47 2.69 16.33
N LYS A 110 -7.02 2.15 17.44
CA LYS A 110 -7.59 0.80 17.49
C LYS A 110 -6.59 -0.30 17.07
N GLY A 111 -5.38 -0.22 17.62
CA GLY A 111 -4.31 -1.19 17.41
C GLY A 111 -3.62 -1.07 16.05
N GLY A 112 -3.54 0.14 15.49
CA GLY A 112 -2.75 0.46 14.30
C GLY A 112 -3.39 0.12 12.97
N VAL A 113 -2.54 -0.08 11.97
CA VAL A 113 -2.93 -0.48 10.62
C VAL A 113 -2.62 -1.96 10.38
N GLY A 114 -3.59 -2.68 9.82
CA GLY A 114 -3.37 -3.97 9.16
C GLY A 114 -3.43 -3.80 7.64
N TRP A 115 -2.79 -4.70 6.90
CA TRP A 115 -2.70 -4.57 5.44
C TRP A 115 -2.92 -5.91 4.74
N PHE A 116 -3.48 -5.83 3.53
CA PHE A 116 -3.69 -6.94 2.61
C PHE A 116 -2.83 -6.71 1.37
N TRP A 117 -2.04 -7.72 1.00
CA TRP A 117 -1.35 -7.72 -0.29
C TRP A 117 -2.39 -7.75 -1.41
N GLN A 118 -2.26 -6.85 -2.38
CA GLN A 118 -3.35 -6.56 -3.32
C GLN A 118 -3.76 -7.77 -4.16
N ILE A 119 -2.82 -8.53 -4.70
CA ILE A 119 -3.08 -9.62 -5.65
C ILE A 119 -2.29 -10.87 -5.26
N TRP A 120 -2.94 -12.02 -5.26
CA TRP A 120 -2.28 -13.26 -4.86
C TRP A 120 -1.38 -13.82 -5.96
N ASN A 121 -1.83 -13.84 -7.23
CA ASN A 121 -1.05 -14.40 -8.35
C ASN A 121 -1.18 -13.59 -9.65
N ASP A 122 -0.17 -13.70 -10.52
CA ASP A 122 -0.14 -12.96 -11.79
C ASP A 122 -1.29 -13.27 -12.77
N PRO A 123 -1.88 -14.49 -12.81
CA PRO A 123 -3.06 -14.72 -13.64
C PRO A 123 -4.28 -13.86 -13.25
N GLN A 124 -4.36 -13.38 -12.01
CA GLN A 124 -5.40 -12.43 -11.59
C GLN A 124 -5.09 -11.00 -12.07
N LEU A 125 -3.82 -10.62 -12.08
CA LEU A 125 -3.34 -9.34 -12.58
C LEU A 125 -1.83 -9.40 -12.84
N ASP A 126 -1.44 -9.32 -14.11
CA ASP A 126 -0.05 -9.51 -14.53
C ASP A 126 0.90 -8.54 -13.81
N GLY A 127 1.93 -9.10 -13.17
CA GLY A 127 2.96 -8.36 -12.47
C GLY A 127 2.62 -7.97 -11.04
N TRP A 128 1.40 -8.19 -10.55
CA TRP A 128 1.00 -7.75 -9.20
C TRP A 128 0.89 -8.90 -8.19
N GLY A 129 0.94 -10.14 -8.65
CA GLY A 129 0.82 -11.31 -7.79
C GLY A 129 2.07 -11.58 -6.96
N ALA A 130 1.90 -11.99 -5.70
CA ALA A 130 3.01 -12.59 -4.94
C ALA A 130 3.50 -13.92 -5.57
N LEU A 131 2.61 -14.60 -6.31
CA LEU A 131 2.91 -15.76 -7.13
C LEU A 131 2.99 -15.37 -8.62
N ASP A 132 3.90 -16.03 -9.34
CA ASP A 132 4.04 -15.91 -10.80
C ASP A 132 2.88 -16.58 -11.56
N TRP A 133 2.93 -16.52 -12.89
CA TRP A 133 1.97 -17.14 -13.80
C TRP A 133 1.84 -18.67 -13.67
N ASN A 134 2.85 -19.33 -13.11
CA ASN A 134 2.89 -20.77 -12.87
C ASN A 134 2.49 -21.13 -11.42
N GLY A 135 2.13 -20.15 -10.59
CA GLY A 135 1.82 -20.33 -9.19
C GLY A 135 3.05 -20.49 -8.28
N ASN A 136 4.26 -20.23 -8.78
CA ASN A 136 5.46 -20.25 -7.95
C ASN A 136 5.60 -18.91 -7.21
N PRO A 137 6.07 -18.90 -5.95
CA PRO A 137 6.37 -17.64 -5.27
C PRO A 137 7.47 -16.87 -5.99
N LYS A 138 7.25 -15.58 -6.28
CA LYS A 138 8.28 -14.70 -6.84
C LYS A 138 9.40 -14.40 -5.84
N PHE A 139 9.04 -14.41 -4.56
CA PHE A 139 9.92 -14.23 -3.41
C PHE A 139 9.29 -14.91 -2.19
N LYS A 140 10.05 -15.02 -1.10
CA LYS A 140 9.52 -15.52 0.17
C LYS A 140 8.50 -14.52 0.73
N PHE A 141 7.21 -14.83 0.59
CA PHE A 141 6.12 -14.07 1.19
C PHE A 141 5.90 -14.53 2.64
N ALA A 142 6.49 -13.82 3.60
CA ALA A 142 6.40 -14.16 5.03
C ALA A 142 6.22 -12.89 5.88
N PRO A 143 5.07 -12.20 5.77
CA PRO A 143 4.85 -10.94 6.45
C PRO A 143 4.89 -11.09 7.97
N LYS A 144 5.38 -10.06 8.66
CA LYS A 144 5.37 -10.03 10.13
C LYS A 144 3.94 -10.02 10.67
N THR A 145 3.64 -10.99 11.51
CA THR A 145 2.34 -11.10 12.21
C THR A 145 2.36 -10.49 13.62
N SER A 146 3.55 -10.13 14.12
CA SER A 146 3.71 -9.46 15.42
C SER A 146 4.81 -8.42 15.42
N CYS A 147 4.49 -7.33 16.11
CA CYS A 147 5.30 -6.27 16.66
C CYS A 147 4.54 -5.77 17.90
#